data_AF-A0A7S3QD34-F1
#
_entry.id   AF-A0A7S3QD34-F1
#
_cell.length_a   1.000
_cell.length_b   1.000
_cell.length_c   1.000
_cell.angle_alpha   90.00
_cell.angle_beta   90.00
_cell.angle_gamma   90.00
#
_symmetry.space_group_name_H-M   'P 1'
#
loop_
_entity.id
_entity.type
_entity.pdbx_description
1 polymer ?
#
loop_
_entity_poly.entity_id
_entity_poly.type
_entity_poly.pdbx_seq_one_letter_code
_entity_poly.pdbx_strand_id
1 'polypeptide(L)'
;QDISNWDVSSGTTFEGMFDYAYAFNQPPLYCKWQSNNAFKNTTPNPCLGSESCGWGQSECFKCVNSPLQFQVKTEGGSLLPYSCEFAAQNKDKFTCSNEGKIATHCPDVCGTCSEYGCSDSEGVFFMGNGKERKCSWLQEMSEGKRIKQCKKPSVAKTCRETCKFCE
;
A
#
# COMPACT_ATOMS: atom_id res chain seq x y z
N GLN A 1 -5.07 3.42 28.56
CA GLN A 1 -5.11 4.86 28.25
C GLN A 1 -4.54 5.03 26.85
N ASP A 2 -5.24 5.72 25.96
CA ASP A 2 -4.74 6.04 24.62
C ASP A 2 -3.72 7.17 24.70
N ILE A 3 -2.53 6.93 24.15
CA ILE A 3 -1.39 7.85 24.16
C ILE A 3 -0.98 8.24 22.74
N SER A 4 -1.78 7.88 21.74
CA SER A 4 -1.52 8.19 20.32
C SER A 4 -1.41 9.69 20.06
N ASN A 5 -1.97 10.55 20.92
CA ASN A 5 -1.94 12.01 20.79
C ASN A 5 -0.77 12.69 21.53
N TRP A 6 0.15 11.94 22.12
CA TRP A 6 1.30 12.54 22.79
C TRP A 6 2.28 13.13 21.78
N ASP A 7 2.66 14.40 22.00
CA ASP A 7 3.76 15.06 21.31
C ASP A 7 5.07 14.77 22.06
N VAL A 8 5.97 14.04 21.39
CA VAL A 8 7.28 13.66 21.94
C VAL A 8 8.42 14.39 21.24
N SER A 9 8.14 15.39 20.41
CA SER A 9 9.12 16.10 19.56
C SER A 9 10.27 16.76 20.33
N SER A 10 10.03 17.15 21.60
CA SER A 10 11.01 17.84 22.44
C SER A 10 11.92 16.90 23.25
N GLY A 11 11.68 15.58 23.20
CA GLY A 11 12.50 14.62 23.94
C GLY A 11 13.90 14.48 23.33
N THR A 12 14.93 14.33 24.17
CA THR A 12 16.32 14.25 23.69
C THR A 12 16.93 12.86 23.85
N THR A 13 16.33 11.99 24.67
CA THR A 13 16.85 10.64 24.95
C THR A 13 15.71 9.71 25.33
N PHE A 14 15.59 8.58 24.62
CA PHE A 14 14.58 7.53 24.86
C PHE A 14 15.21 6.14 24.96
N GLU A 15 16.53 6.06 24.95
CA GLU A 15 17.28 4.81 25.06
C GLU A 15 16.86 4.05 26.34
N GLY A 16 16.49 2.78 26.19
CA GLY A 16 16.06 1.93 27.29
C GLY A 16 14.67 2.21 27.86
N MET A 17 14.00 3.31 27.49
CA MET A 17 12.72 3.72 28.08
C MET A 17 11.60 2.70 27.86
N PHE A 18 11.65 1.98 26.73
CA PHE A 18 10.67 0.96 26.36
C PHE A 18 11.27 -0.46 26.32
N ASP A 19 12.45 -0.65 26.88
CA ASP A 19 13.06 -1.98 26.96
C ASP A 19 12.14 -2.91 27.74
N TYR A 20 11.81 -4.04 27.14
CA TYR A 20 10.87 -5.05 27.68
C TYR A 20 9.42 -4.57 27.86
N ALA A 21 9.09 -3.34 27.46
CA ALA A 21 7.74 -2.80 27.51
C ALA A 21 6.94 -3.23 26.26
N TYR A 22 6.76 -4.54 26.07
CA TYR A 22 6.15 -5.12 24.86
C TYR A 22 4.78 -4.54 24.49
N ALA A 23 4.02 -4.05 25.48
CA ALA A 23 2.74 -3.36 25.27
C ALA A 23 2.87 -2.03 24.47
N PHE A 24 4.04 -1.40 24.48
CA PHE A 24 4.34 -0.15 23.76
C PHE A 24 4.87 -0.38 22.35
N ASN A 25 5.22 -1.61 21.98
CA ASN A 25 5.76 -1.93 20.66
C ASN A 25 4.66 -1.98 19.57
N GLN A 26 3.59 -1.21 19.69
CA GLN A 26 2.54 -1.17 18.67
C GLN A 26 2.98 -0.28 17.48
N PRO A 27 2.85 -0.75 16.22
CA PRO A 27 3.34 -0.03 15.05
C PRO A 27 2.78 1.39 14.89
N PRO A 28 1.49 1.68 15.19
CA PRO A 28 0.93 3.03 15.06
C PRO A 28 1.59 4.08 15.97
N LEU A 29 1.99 3.70 17.18
CA LEU A 29 2.63 4.60 18.15
C LEU A 29 4.10 4.83 17.79
N TYR A 30 4.80 3.74 17.47
CA TYR A 30 6.23 3.77 17.20
C TYR A 30 6.57 4.56 15.93
N CYS A 31 5.82 4.39 14.83
CA CYS A 31 6.10 5.15 13.61
C CYS A 31 5.68 6.64 13.70
N LYS A 32 4.69 7.01 14.52
CA LYS A 32 4.33 8.44 14.73
C LYS A 32 5.43 9.23 15.45
N TRP A 33 6.13 8.59 16.39
CA TRP A 33 7.15 9.24 17.22
C TRP A 33 8.53 9.35 16.56
N GLN A 34 8.69 8.85 15.32
CA GLN A 34 9.92 8.98 14.55
C GLN A 34 10.23 10.39 14.02
N SER A 35 9.31 11.35 14.17
CA SER A 35 9.62 12.77 13.92
C SER A 35 10.75 13.28 14.82
N ASN A 36 10.97 12.61 15.96
CA ASN A 36 12.09 12.87 16.86
C ASN A 36 13.30 11.98 16.51
N ASN A 37 14.45 12.62 16.25
CA ASN A 37 15.70 11.93 15.93
C ASN A 37 16.19 10.99 17.06
N ALA A 38 15.82 11.25 18.32
CA ALA A 38 16.17 10.40 19.45
C ALA A 38 15.45 9.03 19.44
N PHE A 39 14.31 8.89 18.75
CA PHE A 39 13.61 7.61 18.58
C PHE A 39 14.17 6.74 17.43
N LYS A 40 14.80 7.36 16.42
CA LYS A 40 15.29 6.69 15.20
C LYS A 40 16.30 5.56 15.44
N ASN A 41 16.97 5.57 16.59
CA ASN A 41 18.07 4.65 16.94
C ASN A 41 17.65 3.49 17.86
N THR A 42 16.37 3.31 18.15
CA THR A 42 15.94 2.13 18.92
C THR A 42 15.77 0.93 17.99
N THR A 43 16.55 -0.13 18.21
CA THR A 43 16.42 -1.41 17.47
C THR A 43 15.42 -2.32 18.17
N PRO A 44 14.53 -3.02 17.44
CA PRO A 44 14.39 -3.03 15.98
C PRO A 44 13.56 -1.83 15.48
N ASN A 45 14.09 -1.11 14.48
CA ASN A 45 13.43 0.03 13.83
C ASN A 45 12.48 -0.47 12.72
N PRO A 46 11.14 -0.52 12.94
CA PRO A 46 10.16 -1.12 12.04
C PRO A 46 9.72 -0.20 10.89
N CYS A 47 10.26 1.02 10.77
CA CYS A 47 9.74 2.02 9.83
C CYS A 47 10.76 2.43 8.75
N LEU A 48 11.96 1.83 8.70
CA LEU A 48 12.88 2.03 7.57
C LEU A 48 12.50 1.09 6.40
N GLY A 49 11.57 1.54 5.56
CA GLY A 49 11.41 1.02 4.19
C GLY A 49 10.03 0.50 3.75
N SER A 50 9.00 0.55 4.59
CA SER A 50 7.63 0.18 4.18
C SER A 50 6.63 0.72 5.17
N GLU A 51 5.52 1.25 4.69
CA GLU A 51 4.40 1.55 5.57
C GLU A 51 3.82 0.27 6.17
N SER A 52 3.50 0.35 7.46
CA SER A 52 2.73 -0.62 8.27
C SER A 52 3.14 -2.10 8.18
N CYS A 53 4.01 -2.53 9.10
CA CYS A 53 4.14 -3.95 9.44
C CYS A 53 3.10 -4.32 10.51
N GLY A 54 2.22 -5.28 10.23
CA GLY A 54 1.41 -5.94 11.25
C GLY A 54 2.24 -6.93 12.07
N TRP A 55 1.86 -7.20 13.32
CA TRP A 55 2.55 -8.16 14.18
C TRP A 55 2.30 -9.61 13.73
N GLY A 56 3.37 -10.38 13.51
CA GLY A 56 3.33 -11.83 13.18
C GLY A 56 3.85 -12.21 11.79
N GLN A 57 4.19 -11.24 10.94
CA GLN A 57 4.76 -11.49 9.62
C GLN A 57 6.29 -11.43 9.65
N SER A 58 6.95 -12.46 9.12
CA SER A 58 8.42 -12.57 9.06
C SER A 58 9.08 -11.68 8.00
N GLU A 59 8.28 -11.05 7.14
CA GLU A 59 8.74 -10.14 6.09
C GLU A 59 7.82 -8.91 6.07
N CYS A 60 8.42 -7.72 6.12
CA CYS A 60 7.69 -6.46 6.02
C CYS A 60 6.91 -6.40 4.70
N PHE A 61 5.65 -5.98 4.74
CA PHE A 61 4.85 -5.79 3.53
C PHE A 61 5.55 -4.81 2.58
N LYS A 62 6.08 -5.32 1.47
CA LYS A 62 6.61 -4.47 0.40
C LYS A 62 5.42 -3.97 -0.41
N CYS A 63 5.18 -2.66 -0.39
CA CYS A 63 4.22 -2.04 -1.30
C CYS A 63 4.51 -2.46 -2.75
N VAL A 64 3.46 -2.81 -3.48
CA VAL A 64 3.57 -3.22 -4.88
C VAL A 64 2.64 -2.43 -5.76
N ASN A 65 3.12 -2.12 -6.95
CA ASN A 65 2.28 -1.67 -8.04
C ASN A 65 1.41 -2.82 -8.55
N SER A 66 0.22 -2.52 -9.04
CA SER A 66 -0.66 -3.50 -9.67
C SER A 66 -0.03 -3.97 -11.00
N PRO A 67 0.06 -5.28 -11.24
CA PRO A 67 0.69 -5.82 -12.46
C PRO A 67 -0.28 -5.95 -13.65
N LEU A 68 -1.57 -5.67 -13.47
CA LEU A 68 -2.55 -5.71 -14.54
C LEU A 68 -2.58 -4.37 -15.27
N GLN A 69 -2.76 -4.39 -16.60
CA GLN A 69 -2.97 -3.14 -17.33
C GLN A 69 -4.33 -2.55 -16.97
N PHE A 70 -4.42 -1.22 -16.95
CA PHE A 70 -5.66 -0.50 -16.64
C PHE A 70 -5.94 0.63 -17.63
N GLN A 71 -7.19 1.08 -17.64
CA GLN A 71 -7.62 2.19 -18.48
C GLN A 71 -7.28 3.52 -17.83
N VAL A 72 -6.56 4.37 -18.55
CA VAL A 72 -6.37 5.79 -18.21
C VAL A 72 -7.00 6.65 -19.31
N LYS A 73 -7.62 7.76 -18.90
CA LYS A 73 -8.06 8.81 -19.83
C LYS A 73 -6.86 9.72 -20.08
N THR A 74 -6.44 9.85 -21.32
CA THR A 74 -5.44 10.85 -21.70
C THR A 74 -6.07 12.24 -21.79
N GLU A 75 -5.26 13.30 -21.81
CA GLU A 75 -5.74 14.68 -22.03
C GLU A 75 -6.53 14.83 -23.36
N GLY A 76 -6.26 13.96 -24.34
CA GLY A 76 -7.01 13.87 -25.59
C GLY A 76 -8.30 13.03 -25.53
N GLY A 77 -8.73 12.61 -24.34
CA GLY A 77 -9.96 11.84 -24.11
C GLY A 77 -9.91 10.38 -24.55
N SER A 78 -8.77 9.91 -25.06
CA SER A 78 -8.60 8.52 -25.50
C SER A 78 -8.35 7.61 -24.30
N LEU A 79 -8.99 6.44 -24.28
CA LEU A 79 -8.72 5.38 -23.31
C LEU A 79 -7.61 4.48 -23.87
N LEU A 80 -6.48 4.42 -23.18
CA LEU A 80 -5.37 3.54 -23.55
C LEU A 80 -5.10 2.53 -22.43
N PRO A 81 -4.77 1.27 -22.78
CA PRO A 81 -4.22 0.32 -21.82
C PRO A 81 -2.88 0.85 -21.32
N TYR A 82 -2.74 0.88 -20.00
CA TYR A 82 -1.64 1.53 -19.31
C TYR A 82 -1.08 0.59 -18.23
N SER A 83 0.23 0.62 -17.99
CA SER A 83 0.89 -0.20 -16.98
C SER A 83 1.76 0.63 -16.05
N CYS A 84 1.99 0.13 -14.84
CA CYS A 84 2.84 0.82 -13.87
C CYS A 84 4.32 0.85 -14.32
N GLU A 85 4.80 -0.10 -15.14
CA GLU A 85 6.14 -0.02 -15.74
C GLU A 85 6.27 1.17 -16.67
N PHE A 86 5.23 1.42 -17.49
CA PHE A 86 5.21 2.60 -18.34
C PHE A 86 5.22 3.89 -17.51
N ALA A 87 4.46 3.93 -16.40
CA ALA A 87 4.45 5.05 -15.46
C ALA A 87 5.81 5.33 -14.84
N ALA A 88 6.51 4.26 -14.42
CA ALA A 88 7.83 4.36 -13.83
C ALA A 88 8.86 4.96 -14.81
N GLN A 89 8.73 4.64 -16.11
CA GLN A 89 9.63 5.10 -17.17
C GLN A 89 9.32 6.53 -17.67
N ASN A 90 8.09 7.02 -17.48
CA ASN A 90 7.61 8.27 -18.07
C ASN A 90 7.10 9.27 -17.01
N LYS A 91 7.82 9.40 -15.89
CA LYS A 91 7.45 10.28 -14.77
C LYS A 91 7.20 11.74 -15.19
N ASP A 92 7.86 12.22 -16.24
CA ASP A 92 7.71 13.60 -16.73
C ASP A 92 6.49 13.82 -17.62
N LYS A 93 5.87 12.74 -18.12
CA LYS A 93 4.75 12.78 -19.08
C LYS A 93 3.43 12.33 -18.50
N PHE A 94 3.43 11.95 -17.23
CA PHE A 94 2.28 11.36 -16.59
C PHE A 94 2.20 11.79 -15.15
N THR A 95 1.01 12.18 -14.73
CA THR A 95 0.74 12.56 -13.35
C THR A 95 0.11 11.37 -12.64
N CYS A 96 0.42 11.18 -11.37
CA CYS A 96 -0.26 10.20 -10.52
C CYS A 96 -1.71 10.60 -10.17
N SER A 97 -2.28 11.56 -10.92
CA SER A 97 -3.58 12.16 -10.66
C SER A 97 -4.50 11.98 -11.88
N ASN A 98 -5.44 11.06 -11.72
CA ASN A 98 -6.58 10.79 -12.61
C ASN A 98 -7.75 10.37 -11.70
N GLU A 99 -8.29 11.33 -10.94
CA GLU A 99 -9.25 11.10 -9.85
C GLU A 99 -8.75 10.07 -8.81
N GLY A 100 -7.43 10.01 -8.54
CA GLY A 100 -6.84 9.05 -7.58
C GLY A 100 -6.65 7.62 -8.09
N LYS A 101 -7.23 7.24 -9.25
CA LYS A 101 -7.19 5.85 -9.77
C LYS A 101 -5.78 5.32 -10.06
N ILE A 102 -4.88 6.21 -10.47
CA ILE A 102 -3.49 5.83 -10.74
C ILE A 102 -2.74 5.62 -9.43
N ALA A 103 -2.91 6.49 -8.45
CA ALA A 103 -2.27 6.38 -7.14
C ALA A 103 -2.70 5.10 -6.40
N THR A 104 -3.96 4.68 -6.55
CA THR A 104 -4.45 3.41 -6.00
C THR A 104 -3.98 2.19 -6.80
N HIS A 105 -3.74 2.34 -8.10
CA HIS A 105 -3.26 1.25 -8.96
C HIS A 105 -1.73 1.05 -8.89
N CYS A 106 -0.96 2.13 -8.91
CA CYS A 106 0.51 2.15 -8.92
C CYS A 106 1.09 2.92 -7.70
N PRO A 107 0.80 2.49 -6.46
CA PRO A 107 1.16 3.26 -5.26
C PRO A 107 2.67 3.45 -5.08
N ASP A 108 3.50 2.49 -5.49
CA ASP A 108 4.96 2.58 -5.33
C ASP A 108 5.59 3.54 -6.35
N VAL A 109 5.10 3.54 -7.60
CA VAL A 109 5.51 4.57 -8.58
C VAL A 109 5.10 5.96 -8.12
N CYS A 110 3.92 6.07 -7.50
CA CYS A 110 3.33 7.34 -7.10
C CYS A 110 3.76 7.84 -5.72
N GLY A 111 4.49 7.04 -4.94
CA GLY A 111 4.85 7.38 -3.56
C GLY A 111 3.64 7.51 -2.63
N THR A 112 2.55 6.79 -2.93
CA THR A 112 1.27 6.83 -2.20
C THR A 112 0.98 5.50 -1.49
N CYS A 113 2.02 4.73 -1.18
CA CYS A 113 1.89 3.45 -0.50
C CYS A 113 1.31 3.59 0.92
N SER A 114 1.56 4.72 1.60
CA SER A 114 1.07 4.97 2.97
C SER A 114 -0.44 5.05 3.05
N GLU A 115 -1.04 5.43 1.93
CA GLU A 115 -2.47 5.63 1.79
C GLU A 115 -3.12 4.45 1.05
N TYR A 116 -2.50 3.96 -0.03
CA TYR A 116 -3.13 3.00 -0.95
C TYR A 116 -2.39 1.68 -1.11
N GLY A 117 -1.30 1.46 -0.35
CA GLY A 117 -0.44 0.28 -0.46
C GLY A 117 -1.20 -1.03 -0.25
N CYS A 118 -2.27 -1.02 0.54
CA CYS A 118 -3.13 -2.18 0.78
C CYS A 118 -4.57 -2.03 0.26
N SER A 119 -4.89 -0.91 -0.38
CA SER A 119 -6.21 -0.68 -0.97
C SER A 119 -6.35 -1.41 -2.31
N ASP A 120 -7.60 -1.73 -2.66
CA ASP A 120 -7.92 -2.18 -4.01
C ASP A 120 -7.64 -1.07 -5.05
N SER A 121 -7.25 -1.47 -6.26
CA SER A 121 -7.23 -0.56 -7.41
C SER A 121 -8.65 -0.05 -7.72
N GLU A 122 -8.81 1.26 -7.79
CA GLU A 122 -10.06 1.89 -8.23
C GLU A 122 -10.23 1.92 -9.76
N GLY A 123 -9.14 1.70 -10.51
CA GLY A 123 -9.14 1.65 -11.97
C GLY A 123 -9.81 0.40 -12.56
N VAL A 124 -10.33 0.53 -13.79
CA VAL A 124 -10.76 -0.62 -14.61
C VAL A 124 -9.52 -1.27 -15.20
N PHE A 125 -9.32 -2.56 -14.94
CA PHE A 125 -8.17 -3.33 -15.40
C PHE A 125 -8.56 -4.49 -16.31
N PHE A 126 -7.58 -4.95 -17.10
CA PHE A 126 -7.75 -6.02 -18.07
C PHE A 126 -7.22 -7.34 -17.52
N MET A 127 -8.06 -8.37 -17.56
CA MET A 127 -7.64 -9.74 -17.29
C MET A 127 -6.91 -10.33 -18.51
N GLY A 128 -6.16 -11.42 -18.33
CA GLY A 128 -5.41 -12.07 -19.43
C GLY A 128 -6.25 -12.60 -20.61
N ASN A 129 -7.58 -12.55 -20.52
CA ASN A 129 -8.50 -12.84 -21.62
C ASN A 129 -9.10 -11.58 -22.27
N GLY A 130 -8.54 -10.41 -21.98
CA GLY A 130 -9.02 -9.10 -22.46
C GLY A 130 -10.26 -8.56 -21.77
N LYS A 131 -10.85 -9.28 -20.80
CA LYS A 131 -12.05 -8.80 -20.10
C LYS A 131 -11.71 -7.70 -19.12
N GLU A 132 -12.47 -6.61 -19.20
CA GLU A 132 -12.43 -5.49 -18.25
C GLU A 132 -13.08 -5.86 -16.92
N ARG A 133 -12.44 -5.47 -15.82
CA ARG A 133 -12.87 -5.74 -14.45
C ARG A 133 -12.54 -4.58 -13.51
N LYS A 134 -13.27 -4.52 -12.41
CA LYS A 134 -12.95 -3.76 -11.19
C LYS A 134 -12.85 -4.73 -10.03
N CYS A 135 -12.22 -4.35 -8.92
CA CYS A 135 -12.12 -5.23 -7.76
C CYS A 135 -13.49 -5.60 -7.15
N SER A 136 -14.52 -4.77 -7.32
CA SER A 136 -15.91 -5.07 -6.95
C SER A 136 -16.44 -6.37 -7.57
N TRP A 137 -15.95 -6.77 -8.76
CA TRP A 137 -16.32 -8.04 -9.40
C TRP A 137 -16.01 -9.26 -8.52
N LEU A 138 -14.95 -9.20 -7.71
CA LEU A 138 -14.61 -10.26 -6.76
C LEU A 138 -15.63 -10.36 -5.62
N GLN A 139 -16.27 -9.26 -5.25
CA GLN A 139 -17.27 -9.24 -4.19
C GLN A 139 -18.60 -9.86 -4.65
N GLU A 140 -18.93 -9.72 -5.94
CA GLU A 140 -20.15 -10.25 -6.56
C GLU A 140 -20.16 -11.79 -6.74
N MET A 141 -19.00 -12.46 -6.64
CA MET A 141 -18.90 -13.91 -6.79
C MET A 141 -18.95 -14.66 -5.47
N SER A 142 -19.27 -15.96 -5.55
CA SER A 142 -19.20 -16.85 -4.38
C SER A 142 -17.80 -16.95 -3.80
N GLU A 143 -17.71 -17.13 -2.49
CA GLU A 143 -16.45 -17.19 -1.73
C GLU A 143 -15.43 -18.15 -2.33
N GLY A 144 -15.86 -19.38 -2.66
CA GLY A 144 -14.98 -20.36 -3.29
C GLY A 144 -14.42 -19.95 -4.66
N LYS A 145 -15.15 -19.13 -5.43
CA LYS A 145 -14.66 -18.54 -6.69
C LYS A 145 -13.72 -17.36 -6.41
N ARG A 146 -14.05 -16.53 -5.41
CA ARG A 146 -13.22 -15.39 -4.99
C ARG A 146 -11.84 -15.85 -4.55
N ILE A 147 -11.78 -16.83 -3.66
CA ILE A 147 -10.52 -17.44 -3.19
C ILE A 147 -9.70 -17.96 -4.37
N LYS A 148 -10.33 -18.62 -5.36
CA LYS A 148 -9.63 -19.09 -6.56
C LYS A 148 -9.04 -17.96 -7.41
N GLN A 149 -9.72 -16.81 -7.52
CA GLN A 149 -9.16 -15.65 -8.23
C GLN A 149 -8.06 -14.97 -7.42
N CYS A 150 -8.23 -14.81 -6.11
CA CYS A 150 -7.22 -14.21 -5.24
C CYS A 150 -5.94 -15.06 -5.11
N LYS A 151 -5.98 -16.35 -5.43
CA LYS A 151 -4.76 -17.17 -5.58
C LYS A 151 -3.90 -16.78 -6.78
N LYS A 152 -4.41 -15.99 -7.73
CA LYS A 152 -3.62 -15.49 -8.86
C LYS A 152 -2.83 -14.26 -8.42
N PRO A 153 -1.49 -14.25 -8.53
CA PRO A 153 -0.68 -13.12 -8.08
C PRO A 153 -1.08 -11.79 -8.69
N SER A 154 -1.42 -11.77 -9.99
CA SER A 154 -1.82 -10.54 -10.66
C SER A 154 -3.12 -9.95 -10.11
N VAL A 155 -4.05 -10.80 -9.70
CA VAL A 155 -5.32 -10.35 -9.09
C VAL A 155 -5.09 -9.93 -7.65
N ALA A 156 -4.37 -10.73 -6.86
CA ALA A 156 -4.07 -10.42 -5.45
C ALA A 156 -3.36 -9.07 -5.28
N LYS A 157 -2.38 -8.78 -6.15
CA LYS A 157 -1.62 -7.52 -6.11
C LYS A 157 -2.38 -6.31 -6.65
N THR A 158 -3.46 -6.54 -7.41
CA THR A 158 -4.32 -5.47 -7.95
C THR A 158 -5.50 -5.17 -7.03
N CYS A 159 -6.09 -6.21 -6.43
CA CYS A 159 -7.22 -6.13 -5.49
C CYS A 159 -6.75 -6.53 -4.10
N ARG A 160 -5.85 -5.72 -3.54
CA ARG A 160 -5.09 -6.03 -2.33
C ARG A 160 -5.96 -6.15 -1.09
N GLU A 161 -6.97 -5.31 -0.95
CA GLU A 161 -7.91 -5.32 0.18
C GLU A 161 -8.87 -6.51 0.05
N THR A 162 -9.54 -6.65 -1.10
CA THR A 162 -10.52 -7.72 -1.30
C THR A 162 -9.88 -9.11 -1.22
N CYS A 163 -8.61 -9.24 -1.64
CA CYS A 163 -7.87 -10.50 -1.58
C CYS A 163 -7.03 -10.69 -0.32
N LYS A 164 -7.07 -9.74 0.64
CA LYS A 164 -6.28 -9.80 1.88
C LYS A 164 -4.78 -10.01 1.59
N PHE A 165 -4.27 -9.31 0.59
CA PHE A 165 -2.88 -9.47 0.14
C PHE A 165 -1.86 -9.01 1.18
N CYS A 166 -2.26 -8.11 2.08
CA CYS A 166 -1.42 -7.55 3.14
C CYS A 166 -1.56 -8.26 4.51
N GLU A 167 -2.50 -9.20 4.66
CA GLU A 167 -2.78 -9.92 5.92
C GLU A 167 -2.07 -11.29 5.94
#